data_AF-A0A0K0FIU1-F1
#
_entry.id   AF-A0A0K0FIU1-F1
#
_cell.length_a   1.000
_cell.length_b   1.000
_cell.length_c   1.000
_cell.angle_alpha   90.00
_cell.angle_beta   90.00
_cell.angle_gamma   90.00
#
_symmetry.space_group_name_H-M   'P 1'
#
loop_
_entity.id
_entity.type
_entity.pdbx_description
1 polymer ?
#
loop_
_entity_poly.entity_id
_entity_poly.type
_entity_poly.pdbx_seq_one_letter_code
_entity_poly.pdbx_strand_id
1 'polypeptide(L)'
;MNFLSLAILLGVLIDISYGLSHNCFSTTTITCTVRLMPGEAAYKLFLDSLKNSERSLFDFLLTGETDQNLIDEANKLIKQHVSQDSIKTFFSKLKDVYYKPGSKVEIMPCNDGTSCQFNYANRRY
;
A
#
# COMPACT_ATOMS: atom_id res chain seq x y z
N MET A 1 -20.88 -10.57 21.31
CA MET A 1 -20.11 -10.89 20.09
C MET A 1 -18.92 -9.95 20.05
N ASN A 2 -17.74 -10.49 20.34
CA ASN A 2 -16.60 -9.75 20.87
C ASN A 2 -15.92 -8.86 19.81
N PHE A 3 -15.73 -7.59 20.16
CA PHE A 3 -14.89 -6.62 19.45
C PHE A 3 -13.50 -7.20 19.10
N LEU A 4 -12.98 -8.07 19.96
CA LEU A 4 -11.71 -8.77 19.78
C LEU A 4 -11.68 -9.64 18.51
N SER A 5 -12.78 -10.32 18.17
CA SER A 5 -12.83 -11.22 17.00
C SER A 5 -12.86 -10.47 15.68
N LEU A 6 -13.46 -9.27 15.66
CA LEU A 6 -13.52 -8.42 14.47
C LEU A 6 -12.16 -7.74 14.21
N ALA A 7 -11.48 -7.32 15.27
CA ALA A 7 -10.16 -6.69 15.18
C ALA A 7 -9.06 -7.66 14.70
N ILE A 8 -9.16 -8.95 15.03
CA ILE A 8 -8.25 -9.98 14.52
C ILE A 8 -8.50 -10.22 13.04
N LEU A 9 -9.77 -10.30 12.60
CA LEU A 9 -10.12 -10.53 11.20
C LEU A 9 -9.65 -9.40 10.28
N LEU A 10 -9.83 -8.14 10.71
CA LEU A 10 -9.38 -6.96 9.97
C LEU A 10 -7.84 -6.87 9.89
N GLY A 11 -7.14 -7.27 10.95
CA GLY A 11 -5.67 -7.32 10.95
C GLY A 11 -5.12 -8.30 9.93
N VAL A 12 -5.63 -9.54 9.91
CA VAL A 12 -5.20 -10.60 8.98
C VAL A 12 -5.50 -10.24 7.52
N LEU A 13 -6.63 -9.56 7.24
CA LEU A 13 -6.97 -9.11 5.89
C LEU A 13 -6.01 -8.05 5.36
N ILE A 14 -5.54 -7.14 6.22
CA ILE A 14 -4.54 -6.14 5.82
C ILE A 14 -3.25 -6.86 5.41
N ASP A 15 -2.79 -7.86 6.18
CA ASP A 15 -1.52 -8.55 5.90
C ASP A 15 -1.49 -9.35 4.59
N ILE A 16 -2.63 -9.73 4.00
CA ILE A 16 -2.69 -10.49 2.73
C ILE A 16 -2.99 -9.56 1.53
N SER A 17 -3.30 -8.28 1.80
CA SER A 17 -3.78 -7.32 0.79
C SER A 17 -2.70 -6.41 0.18
N TYR A 18 -1.43 -6.61 0.55
CA TYR A 18 -0.29 -5.91 -0.04
C TYR A 18 0.93 -6.82 -0.12
N GLY A 19 1.86 -6.48 -1.01
CA GLY A 19 3.17 -7.12 -1.07
C GLY A 19 4.29 -6.13 -1.29
N LEU A 20 5.51 -6.61 -1.02
CA LEU A 20 6.72 -5.81 -1.04
C LEU A 20 7.67 -6.36 -2.10
N SER A 21 8.21 -5.50 -2.96
CA SER A 21 9.22 -5.90 -3.96
C SER A 21 10.58 -6.19 -3.31
N HIS A 22 10.94 -5.44 -2.27
CA HIS A 22 12.20 -5.52 -1.54
C HIS A 22 11.98 -5.24 -0.04
N ASN A 23 13.03 -5.42 0.76
CA ASN A 23 12.98 -5.15 2.20
C ASN A 23 12.89 -3.64 2.47
N CYS A 24 11.69 -3.17 2.85
CA CYS A 24 11.40 -1.79 3.27
C CYS A 24 12.06 -1.38 4.61
N PHE A 25 12.57 -2.35 5.37
CA PHE A 25 13.03 -2.24 6.76
C PHE A 25 14.53 -1.95 6.89
N SER A 26 15.26 -1.93 5.78
CA SER A 26 16.69 -1.63 5.75
C SER A 26 16.95 -0.27 5.11
N THR A 27 18.00 0.42 5.57
CA THR A 27 18.48 1.63 4.87
C THR A 27 19.25 1.13 3.67
N THR A 28 18.57 1.06 2.53
CA THR A 28 19.13 0.56 1.28
C THR A 28 19.06 1.63 0.19
N THR A 29 19.98 1.57 -0.77
CA THR A 29 19.94 2.39 -1.98
C THR A 29 18.82 1.96 -2.92
N ILE A 30 18.28 0.75 -2.72
CA ILE A 30 17.22 0.11 -3.50
C ILE A 30 15.85 0.63 -3.04
N THR A 31 15.00 1.00 -4.00
CA THR A 31 13.62 1.39 -3.71
C THR A 31 12.81 0.18 -3.28
N CYS A 32 12.15 0.27 -2.14
CA CYS A 32 11.11 -0.67 -1.74
C CYS A 32 9.78 -0.25 -2.36
N THR A 33 9.19 -1.12 -3.19
CA THR A 33 7.87 -0.90 -3.78
C THR A 33 6.84 -1.64 -2.95
N VAL A 34 5.85 -0.93 -2.42
CA VAL A 34 4.65 -1.51 -1.82
C VAL A 34 3.59 -1.60 -2.89
N ARG A 35 3.22 -2.82 -3.24
CA ARG A 35 2.17 -3.11 -4.20
C ARG A 35 0.84 -3.24 -3.49
N LEU A 36 -0.14 -2.44 -3.91
CA LEU A 36 -1.48 -2.38 -3.34
C LEU A 36 -2.50 -2.71 -4.40
N MET A 37 -3.47 -3.55 -4.08
CA MET A 37 -4.56 -3.84 -5.00
C MET A 37 -5.72 -2.88 -4.74
N PRO A 38 -6.22 -2.14 -5.75
CA PRO A 38 -7.41 -1.31 -5.60
C PRO A 38 -8.57 -2.08 -4.98
N GLY A 39 -9.38 -1.41 -4.15
CA GLY A 39 -10.53 -2.05 -3.47
C GLY A 39 -10.17 -2.94 -2.27
N GLU A 40 -8.92 -3.41 -2.14
CA GLU A 40 -8.47 -4.23 -1.01
C GLU A 40 -8.16 -3.42 0.25
N ALA A 41 -8.04 -4.11 1.39
CA ALA A 41 -7.92 -3.49 2.71
C ALA A 41 -6.71 -2.55 2.84
N ALA A 42 -5.52 -2.96 2.39
CA ALA A 42 -4.32 -2.12 2.46
C ALA A 42 -4.39 -0.89 1.53
N TYR A 43 -5.05 -0.99 0.38
CA TYR A 43 -5.25 0.18 -0.49
C TYR A 43 -6.21 1.18 0.14
N LYS A 44 -7.31 0.71 0.75
CA LYS A 44 -8.22 1.57 1.53
C LYS A 44 -7.49 2.25 2.68
N LEU A 45 -6.64 1.50 3.40
CA LEU A 45 -5.81 2.04 4.48
C LEU A 45 -4.81 3.11 3.99
N PHE A 46 -4.23 2.91 2.81
CA PHE A 46 -3.40 3.90 2.15
C PHE A 46 -4.18 5.19 1.85
N LEU A 47 -5.37 5.08 1.24
CA LEU A 47 -6.22 6.24 0.96
C LEU A 47 -6.65 6.98 2.24
N ASP A 48 -6.94 6.26 3.32
CA ASP A 48 -7.25 6.84 4.63
C ASP A 48 -6.05 7.51 5.31
N SER A 49 -4.85 7.34 4.77
CA SER A 49 -3.61 7.96 5.26
C SER A 49 -3.19 9.18 4.46
N LEU A 50 -3.89 9.46 3.36
CA LEU A 50 -3.68 10.63 2.52
C LEU A 50 -4.36 11.88 3.13
N LYS A 51 -3.80 13.05 2.83
CA LYS A 51 -4.49 14.32 3.05
C LYS A 51 -5.71 14.41 2.13
N ASN A 52 -6.74 15.16 2.51
CA ASN A 52 -7.96 15.30 1.70
C ASN A 52 -7.66 15.73 0.25
N SER A 53 -6.71 16.65 0.05
CA SER A 53 -6.29 17.13 -1.28
C SER A 53 -5.56 16.08 -2.12
N GLU A 54 -4.90 15.11 -1.49
CA GLU A 54 -4.24 13.99 -2.16
C GLU A 54 -5.28 12.90 -2.46
N ARG A 55 -6.15 12.59 -1.49
CA ARG A 55 -7.17 11.53 -1.57
C ARG A 55 -8.12 11.73 -2.75
N SER A 56 -8.60 12.94 -2.98
CA SER A 56 -9.55 13.24 -4.06
C SER A 56 -9.01 12.93 -5.46
N LEU A 57 -7.68 12.78 -5.61
CA LEU A 57 -7.06 12.38 -6.87
C LEU A 57 -7.28 10.91 -7.20
N PHE A 58 -7.76 10.09 -6.26
CA PHE A 58 -7.80 8.63 -6.39
C PHE A 58 -9.20 8.03 -6.22
N ASP A 59 -10.24 8.87 -6.20
CA ASP A 59 -11.62 8.40 -6.00
C ASP A 59 -12.06 7.38 -7.07
N PHE A 60 -11.44 7.41 -8.26
CA PHE A 60 -11.70 6.47 -9.35
C PHE A 60 -11.19 5.04 -9.10
N LEU A 61 -10.30 4.81 -8.12
CA LEU A 61 -9.78 3.47 -7.78
C LEU A 61 -10.45 2.83 -6.55
N LEU A 62 -11.43 3.49 -5.93
CA LEU A 62 -12.03 3.06 -4.67
C LEU A 62 -12.74 1.69 -4.75
N THR A 63 -13.29 1.34 -5.91
CA THR A 63 -14.17 0.18 -6.09
C THR A 63 -13.49 -1.06 -6.67
N GLY A 64 -12.16 -1.13 -6.66
CA GLY A 64 -11.44 -2.29 -7.19
C GLY A 64 -11.22 -2.24 -8.69
N GLU A 65 -10.86 -1.06 -9.21
CA GLU A 65 -10.55 -0.86 -10.62
C GLU A 65 -9.42 -1.80 -11.09
N THR A 66 -9.59 -2.35 -12.30
CA THR A 66 -8.67 -3.30 -12.94
C THR A 66 -8.07 -2.78 -14.25
N ASP A 67 -8.59 -1.67 -14.79
CA ASP A 67 -8.08 -1.03 -16.00
C ASP A 67 -6.63 -0.55 -15.80
N GLN A 68 -5.74 -1.04 -16.66
CA GLN A 68 -4.31 -0.75 -16.55
C GLN A 68 -3.98 0.73 -16.77
N ASN A 69 -4.71 1.44 -17.64
CA ASN A 69 -4.46 2.86 -17.89
C ASN A 69 -4.78 3.71 -16.66
N LEU A 70 -5.88 3.39 -15.97
CA LEU A 70 -6.27 4.06 -14.72
C LEU A 70 -5.28 3.75 -13.60
N ILE A 71 -4.80 2.50 -13.53
CA ILE A 71 -3.74 2.11 -12.59
C ILE A 71 -2.43 2.86 -12.87
N ASP A 72 -2.03 2.99 -14.14
CA ASP A 72 -0.83 3.72 -14.54
C ASP A 72 -0.94 5.23 -14.27
N GLU A 73 -2.13 5.80 -14.46
CA GLU A 73 -2.43 7.17 -14.07
C GLU A 73 -2.28 7.37 -12.57
N ALA A 74 -2.87 6.48 -11.75
CA ALA A 74 -2.72 6.55 -10.31
C ALA A 74 -1.27 6.39 -9.86
N ASN A 75 -0.49 5.49 -10.48
CA ASN A 75 0.94 5.34 -10.21
C ASN A 75 1.70 6.67 -10.43
N LYS A 76 1.39 7.40 -11.51
CA LYS A 76 1.98 8.73 -11.79
C LYS A 76 1.55 9.76 -10.74
N LEU A 77 0.25 9.81 -10.43
CA LEU A 77 -0.31 10.76 -9.47
C LEU A 77 0.26 10.55 -8.07
N ILE A 78 0.41 9.30 -7.62
CA ILE A 78 1.03 8.98 -6.33
C ILE A 78 2.45 9.53 -6.28
N LYS A 79 3.25 9.28 -7.31
CA LYS A 79 4.64 9.74 -7.37
C LYS A 79 4.77 11.26 -7.36
N GLN A 80 3.81 11.97 -7.94
CA GLN A 80 3.85 13.43 -8.09
C GLN A 80 3.24 14.18 -6.90
N HIS A 81 2.19 13.63 -6.29
CA HIS A 81 1.34 14.38 -5.37
C HIS A 81 1.29 13.82 -3.95
N VAL A 82 1.61 12.54 -3.73
CA VAL A 82 1.55 11.97 -2.38
C VAL A 82 2.80 12.35 -1.59
N SER A 83 2.59 13.07 -0.49
CA SER A 83 3.68 13.50 0.36
C SER A 83 4.29 12.35 1.16
N GLN A 84 5.57 12.49 1.51
CA GLN A 84 6.28 11.53 2.35
C GLN A 84 5.62 11.34 3.73
N ASP A 85 4.95 12.37 4.25
CA ASP A 85 4.25 12.26 5.54
C ASP A 85 2.99 11.39 5.45
N SER A 86 2.27 11.43 4.32
CA SER A 86 1.15 10.52 4.06
C SER A 86 1.64 9.08 3.92
N ILE A 87 2.80 8.86 3.28
CA ILE A 87 3.44 7.54 3.22
C ILE A 87 3.82 7.06 4.64
N LYS A 88 4.47 7.89 5.45
CA LYS A 88 4.79 7.53 6.85
C LYS A 88 3.54 7.18 7.66
N THR A 89 2.46 7.94 7.47
CA THR A 89 1.18 7.70 8.13
C THR A 89 0.55 6.38 7.69
N PHE A 90 0.68 6.01 6.42
CA PHE A 90 0.25 4.70 5.95
C PHE A 90 1.00 3.57 6.66
N PHE A 91 2.34 3.65 6.71
CA PHE A 91 3.15 2.64 7.38
C PHE A 91 2.91 2.55 8.88
N SER A 92 2.63 3.65 9.57
CA SER A 92 2.32 3.61 11.02
C SER A 92 1.01 2.89 11.35
N LYS A 93 0.13 2.71 10.36
CA LYS A 93 -1.11 1.94 10.49
C LYS A 93 -0.97 0.46 10.14
N LEU A 94 0.15 0.05 9.54
CA LEU A 94 0.44 -1.36 9.27
C LEU A 94 0.96 -2.02 10.56
N LYS A 95 0.35 -3.12 10.98
CA LYS A 95 0.63 -3.73 12.29
C LYS A 95 2.04 -4.30 12.44
N ASP A 96 2.68 -4.70 11.33
CA ASP A 96 3.97 -5.42 11.34
C ASP A 96 5.02 -4.80 10.40
N VAL A 97 4.84 -3.54 10.00
CA VAL A 97 5.71 -2.88 9.01
C VAL A 97 6.32 -1.61 9.58
N TYR A 98 7.62 -1.65 9.92
CA TYR A 98 8.34 -0.48 10.41
C TYR A 98 8.89 0.38 9.26
N TYR A 99 8.40 1.62 9.12
CA TYR A 99 9.03 2.58 8.21
C TYR A 99 10.36 3.06 8.78
N LYS A 100 11.46 2.75 8.09
CA LYS A 100 12.78 3.25 8.47
C LYS A 100 13.06 4.61 7.84
N PRO A 101 13.36 5.67 8.63
CA PRO A 101 13.74 6.96 8.09
C PRO A 101 14.91 6.87 7.11
N GLY A 102 14.80 7.52 5.95
CA GLY A 102 15.80 7.48 4.88
C GLY A 102 15.63 6.31 3.89
N SER A 103 14.69 5.39 4.11
CA SER A 103 14.33 4.38 3.12
C SER A 103 13.64 5.01 1.91
N LYS A 104 13.99 4.53 0.71
CA LYS A 104 13.27 4.88 -0.52
C LYS A 104 12.05 3.97 -0.65
N VAL A 105 10.87 4.53 -0.48
CA VAL A 105 9.61 3.79 -0.57
C VAL A 105 8.76 4.35 -1.69
N GLU A 106 8.19 3.46 -2.50
CA GLU A 106 7.25 3.78 -3.57
C GLU A 106 5.97 2.97 -3.37
N ILE A 107 4.82 3.62 -3.44
CA ILE A 107 3.51 2.95 -3.39
C ILE A 107 3.03 2.78 -4.83
N MET A 108 2.66 1.56 -5.21
CA MET A 108 2.18 1.27 -6.57
C MET A 108 0.90 0.44 -6.53
N PRO A 109 -0.24 1.02 -6.92
CA PRO A 109 -1.41 0.26 -7.33
C PRO A 109 -1.07 -0.73 -8.44
N CYS A 110 -1.65 -1.92 -8.39
CA CYS A 110 -1.49 -2.97 -9.38
C CYS A 110 -2.82 -3.70 -9.62
N ASN A 111 -2.95 -4.42 -10.74
CA ASN A 111 -4.08 -5.31 -11.02
C ASN A 111 -3.75 -6.77 -10.64
N ASP A 112 -4.81 -7.56 -10.43
CA ASP A 112 -4.78 -9.01 -10.13
C ASP A 112 -4.01 -9.89 -11.13
N GLY A 113 -3.66 -9.34 -12.29
CA GLY A 113 -2.81 -9.98 -13.28
C GLY A 113 -1.35 -10.13 -12.85
N THR A 114 -0.44 -10.10 -13.82
CA THR A 114 1.00 -10.31 -13.63
C THR A 114 1.68 -9.24 -12.75
N SER A 115 1.04 -8.08 -12.52
CA SER A 115 1.66 -6.95 -11.81
C SER A 115 1.52 -7.02 -10.29
N CYS A 116 0.41 -7.58 -9.74
CA CYS A 116 0.23 -7.79 -8.30
C CYS A 116 0.75 -9.15 -7.79
N GLN A 117 1.50 -9.96 -8.56
CA GLN A 117 2.02 -11.22 -8.03
C GLN A 117 2.91 -10.98 -6.81
N PHE A 118 2.33 -11.22 -5.64
CA PHE A 118 2.96 -11.06 -4.35
C PHE A 118 3.93 -12.24 -4.18
N ASN A 119 5.23 -11.97 -4.23
CA ASN A 119 6.22 -12.95 -3.77
C ASN A 119 6.13 -13.06 -2.25
N TYR A 120 5.15 -13.82 -1.75
CA TYR A 120 5.06 -14.25 -0.34
C TYR A 120 6.31 -15.04 0.12
N ALA A 121 7.16 -15.46 -0.82
CA ALA A 121 8.34 -16.28 -0.59
C ALA A 121 9.46 -15.64 0.26
N ASN A 122 9.45 -14.31 0.49
CA ASN A 122 10.54 -13.62 1.18
C ASN A 122 10.13 -12.87 2.47
N ARG A 123 9.13 -13.37 3.22
CA ARG A 123 8.84 -12.91 4.61
C ARG A 123 9.83 -13.42 5.67
N ARG A 124 11.02 -13.86 5.27
CA ARG A 124 12.10 -14.16 6.21
C ARG A 124 13.25 -13.25 5.84
N TYR A 125 13.42 -12.13 6.53
CA TYR A 125 14.71 -11.51 6.90
C TYR A 125 14.44 -10.34 7.85
#